data_AF-A0A5B7YA28-F1
#
_entry.id   AF-A0A5B7YA28-F1
#
_cell.length_a   1.000
_cell.length_b   1.000
_cell.length_c   1.000
_cell.angle_alpha   90.00
_cell.angle_beta   90.00
_cell.angle_gamma   90.00
#
_symmetry.space_group_name_H-M   'P 1'
#
loop_
_entity.id
_entity.type
_entity.pdbx_description
1 polymer ?
#
loop_
_entity_poly.entity_id
_entity_poly.type
_entity_poly.pdbx_seq_one_letter_code
_entity_poly.pdbx_strand_id
1 'polypeptide(L)'
;MSLNHHVLTKKTTDAILAKFKCGDWKSLNNSGPEFYRTGVSSNFPSPDAGFRCDASDLIISFEFKPPTETKRGILTGLGQSIAYLNSSNISFLIIPNFLEDFDISKFMSSLFDSQIVGHLPVGLISFDVDNPDSVELLHNVDMRNNNVDKSKIGSTRFWAKHQDLPIELFHLILDYYYQHKTKKIHSDAFETCWKEKLFPVSNIDNLVTPPILDIRGKPIKTLAGTKNIDFGSKLIKKIKKKSGVDKTQAQESLKQRTDPATAGDTLYQSIRKNFLSFLKHVQVIDSEGELTDLGFKIYHLGTVHGPTSKIFYDYFTKLVLFTGNQLDVIMDLEDLCNEFRGIKSYVEIQQELEVRYIDKGMIKRNPRRIVGNASNTPFLKYEDLLWRALGITKKLPNAKPEICFNWKKITEISSLPDL
;
A
#
# COMPACT_ATOMS: atom_id res chain seq x y z
N MET A 1 -15.93 0.63 -2.15
CA MET A 1 -15.78 -0.80 -1.79
C MET A 1 -16.37 -1.05 -0.40
N SER A 2 -17.25 -2.04 -0.21
CA SER A 2 -17.85 -2.35 1.10
C SER A 2 -16.91 -3.19 1.98
N LEU A 3 -17.06 -3.11 3.31
CA LEU A 3 -16.25 -3.89 4.27
C LEU A 3 -16.35 -5.39 4.00
N ASN A 4 -17.55 -5.91 3.74
CA ASN A 4 -17.76 -7.32 3.44
C ASN A 4 -17.03 -7.77 2.17
N HIS A 5 -17.05 -6.95 1.11
CA HIS A 5 -16.30 -7.24 -0.12
C HIS A 5 -14.81 -7.38 0.17
N HIS A 6 -14.25 -6.43 0.94
CA HIS A 6 -12.82 -6.43 1.29
C HIS A 6 -12.44 -7.66 2.12
N VAL A 7 -13.24 -8.00 3.14
CA VAL A 7 -13.01 -9.19 3.98
C VAL A 7 -13.04 -10.48 3.17
N LEU A 8 -14.04 -10.65 2.29
CA LEU A 8 -14.13 -11.83 1.44
C LEU A 8 -12.97 -11.93 0.44
N THR A 9 -12.59 -10.79 -0.16
CA THR A 9 -11.43 -10.71 -1.06
C THR A 9 -10.16 -11.13 -0.33
N LYS A 10 -9.92 -10.62 0.89
CA LYS A 10 -8.75 -11.01 1.69
C LYS A 10 -8.74 -12.51 1.99
N LYS A 11 -9.83 -13.05 2.56
CA LYS A 11 -9.89 -14.46 2.96
C LYS A 11 -9.61 -15.39 1.78
N THR A 12 -10.32 -15.17 0.67
CA THR A 12 -10.16 -16.00 -0.53
C THR A 12 -8.75 -15.88 -1.11
N THR A 13 -8.21 -14.66 -1.25
CA THR A 13 -6.85 -14.47 -1.80
C THR A 13 -5.75 -15.02 -0.90
N ASP A 14 -5.89 -14.91 0.43
CA ASP A 14 -4.94 -15.51 1.37
C ASP A 14 -5.00 -17.05 1.33
N ALA A 15 -6.19 -17.64 1.21
CA ALA A 15 -6.37 -19.08 1.06
C ALA A 15 -5.76 -19.59 -0.26
N ILE A 16 -5.98 -18.86 -1.37
CA ILE A 16 -5.36 -19.16 -2.68
C ILE A 16 -3.83 -19.10 -2.57
N LEU A 17 -3.28 -18.06 -1.94
CA LEU A 17 -1.83 -17.95 -1.74
C LEU A 17 -1.31 -19.14 -0.93
N ALA A 18 -2.00 -19.52 0.15
CA ALA A 18 -1.61 -20.68 0.96
C ALA A 18 -1.57 -21.97 0.13
N LYS A 19 -2.57 -22.21 -0.74
CA LYS A 19 -2.62 -23.37 -1.63
C LYS A 19 -1.46 -23.44 -2.63
N PHE A 20 -1.07 -22.30 -3.21
CA PHE A 20 0.14 -22.24 -4.05
C PHE A 20 1.41 -22.45 -3.22
N LYS A 21 1.48 -21.87 -2.02
CA LYS A 21 2.67 -21.91 -1.16
C LYS A 21 2.98 -23.30 -0.61
N CYS A 22 1.96 -24.08 -0.24
CA CYS A 22 2.15 -25.47 0.21
C CYS A 22 2.36 -26.45 -0.94
N GLY A 23 2.20 -26.01 -2.19
CA GLY A 23 2.37 -26.85 -3.38
C GLY A 23 1.14 -27.68 -3.75
N ASP A 24 0.01 -27.51 -3.04
CA ASP A 24 -1.29 -28.10 -3.40
C ASP A 24 -1.67 -27.65 -4.82
N TRP A 25 -1.48 -26.36 -5.10
CA TRP A 25 -1.69 -25.78 -6.42
C TRP A 25 -0.37 -25.39 -7.05
N LYS A 26 -0.30 -25.54 -8.37
CA LYS A 26 0.82 -25.11 -9.20
C LYS A 26 0.28 -24.24 -10.31
N SER A 27 0.94 -23.14 -10.58
CA SER A 27 0.64 -22.28 -11.73
C SER A 27 1.55 -22.67 -12.90
N LEU A 28 1.73 -21.77 -13.86
CA LEU A 28 2.58 -21.95 -15.03
C LEU A 28 4.02 -22.34 -14.62
N ASN A 29 4.62 -23.26 -15.38
CA ASN A 29 5.99 -23.75 -15.17
C ASN A 29 6.23 -24.35 -13.77
N ASN A 30 5.20 -24.95 -13.16
CA ASN A 30 5.25 -25.49 -11.79
C ASN A 30 5.60 -24.44 -10.72
N SER A 31 5.34 -23.16 -10.99
CA SER A 31 5.48 -22.08 -10.01
C SER A 31 4.34 -22.11 -8.99
N GLY A 32 4.52 -21.45 -7.85
CA GLY A 32 3.54 -21.44 -6.75
C GLY A 32 4.18 -21.25 -5.38
N PRO A 33 5.08 -22.15 -4.94
CA PRO A 33 5.72 -22.07 -3.62
C PRO A 33 6.44 -20.75 -3.33
N GLU A 34 7.02 -20.15 -4.37
CA GLU A 34 7.77 -18.89 -4.31
C GLU A 34 6.89 -17.64 -4.50
N PHE A 35 5.57 -17.80 -4.56
CA PHE A 35 4.65 -16.66 -4.70
C PHE A 35 4.64 -15.80 -3.43
N TYR A 36 4.53 -14.49 -3.65
CA TYR A 36 4.31 -13.52 -2.59
C TYR A 36 3.31 -12.45 -3.03
N ARG A 37 2.55 -11.91 -2.07
CA ARG A 37 1.53 -10.88 -2.31
C ARG A 37 2.18 -9.53 -2.60
N THR A 38 1.64 -8.81 -3.57
CA THR A 38 2.12 -7.48 -3.99
C THR A 38 0.96 -6.50 -4.09
N GLY A 39 1.27 -5.20 -4.03
CA GLY A 39 0.29 -4.17 -4.32
C GLY A 39 -0.02 -4.15 -5.81
N VAL A 40 -1.24 -3.76 -6.14
CA VAL A 40 -1.75 -3.66 -7.52
C VAL A 40 -1.84 -2.20 -7.96
N SER A 41 -1.67 -1.95 -9.25
CA SER A 41 -1.78 -0.60 -9.81
C SER A 41 -3.23 -0.12 -9.75
N SER A 42 -3.40 1.20 -9.55
CA SER A 42 -4.69 1.89 -9.72
C SER A 42 -5.06 2.17 -11.17
N ASN A 43 -4.08 2.05 -12.08
CA ASN A 43 -4.31 2.37 -13.48
C ASN A 43 -5.27 1.35 -14.06
N PHE A 44 -6.24 1.81 -14.84
CA PHE A 44 -7.16 0.92 -15.53
C PHE A 44 -6.39 0.02 -16.51
N PRO A 45 -6.62 -1.30 -16.52
CA PRO A 45 -7.50 -2.06 -15.61
C PRO A 45 -6.81 -2.38 -14.26
N SER A 46 -7.52 -2.15 -13.14
CA SER A 46 -7.00 -2.26 -11.77
C SER A 46 -7.46 -3.55 -11.08
N PRO A 47 -6.59 -4.57 -10.90
CA PRO A 47 -6.94 -5.82 -10.21
C PRO A 47 -7.33 -5.63 -8.74
N ASP A 48 -8.04 -6.60 -8.16
CA ASP A 48 -8.36 -6.62 -6.72
C ASP A 48 -7.18 -7.11 -5.87
N ALA A 49 -6.41 -8.06 -6.40
CA ALA A 49 -5.20 -8.57 -5.76
C ALA A 49 -4.15 -8.99 -6.79
N GLY A 50 -2.91 -9.15 -6.32
CA GLY A 50 -1.82 -9.58 -7.18
C GLY A 50 -0.74 -10.35 -6.42
N PHE A 51 -0.19 -11.38 -7.08
CA PHE A 51 1.00 -12.10 -6.63
C PHE A 51 2.16 -11.90 -7.59
N ARG A 52 3.36 -12.15 -7.11
CA ARG A 52 4.57 -12.17 -7.92
C ARG A 52 5.44 -13.37 -7.59
N CYS A 53 6.15 -13.85 -8.61
CA CYS A 53 7.26 -14.77 -8.47
C CYS A 53 8.51 -14.17 -9.13
N ASP A 54 9.55 -13.86 -8.34
CA ASP A 54 10.77 -13.30 -8.91
C ASP A 54 11.59 -14.35 -9.68
N ALA A 55 11.53 -15.62 -9.27
CA ALA A 55 12.31 -16.69 -9.88
C ALA A 55 11.88 -16.99 -11.33
N SER A 56 10.57 -16.92 -11.59
CA SER A 56 9.99 -17.10 -12.92
C SER A 56 9.57 -15.79 -13.59
N ASP A 57 9.82 -14.64 -12.95
CA ASP A 57 9.39 -13.31 -13.37
C ASP A 57 7.90 -13.24 -13.75
N LEU A 58 7.05 -13.91 -12.96
CA LEU A 58 5.61 -13.95 -13.16
C LEU A 58 4.90 -12.91 -12.30
N ILE A 59 3.97 -12.19 -12.93
CA ILE A 59 2.97 -11.33 -12.29
C ILE A 59 1.60 -11.96 -12.49
N ILE A 60 0.90 -12.20 -11.38
CA ILE A 60 -0.41 -12.81 -11.36
C ILE A 60 -1.41 -11.80 -10.82
N SER A 61 -2.49 -11.56 -11.55
CA SER A 61 -3.57 -10.65 -11.15
C SER A 61 -4.85 -11.42 -10.85
N PHE A 62 -5.64 -10.92 -9.90
CA PHE A 62 -6.90 -11.54 -9.50
C PHE A 62 -8.04 -10.52 -9.60
N GLU A 63 -9.14 -10.94 -10.23
CA GLU A 63 -10.44 -10.30 -10.12
C GLU A 63 -11.28 -11.08 -9.11
N PHE A 64 -11.85 -10.40 -8.13
CA PHE A 64 -12.76 -11.01 -7.16
C PHE A 64 -14.18 -10.52 -7.39
N LYS A 65 -15.15 -11.45 -7.42
CA LYS A 65 -16.57 -11.12 -7.42
C LYS A 65 -17.27 -11.67 -6.18
N PRO A 66 -18.03 -10.84 -5.44
CA PRO A 66 -18.74 -11.28 -4.23
C PRO A 66 -20.00 -12.11 -4.56
N PRO A 67 -20.57 -12.83 -3.58
CA PRO A 67 -21.84 -13.54 -3.73
C PRO A 67 -23.05 -12.63 -4.01
N THR A 68 -22.94 -11.33 -3.72
CA THR A 68 -23.97 -10.33 -4.02
C THR A 68 -23.90 -9.80 -5.45
N GLU A 69 -22.98 -10.32 -6.27
CA GLU A 69 -22.82 -9.88 -7.66
C GLU A 69 -23.89 -10.48 -8.57
N THR A 70 -24.15 -9.82 -9.70
CA THR A 70 -25.06 -10.33 -10.72
C THR A 70 -24.36 -11.29 -11.67
N LYS A 71 -25.11 -12.17 -12.34
CA LYS A 71 -24.58 -13.02 -13.43
C LYS A 71 -23.85 -12.20 -14.52
N ARG A 72 -24.38 -11.00 -14.83
CA ARG A 72 -23.74 -10.04 -15.73
C ARG A 72 -22.41 -9.54 -15.16
N GLY A 73 -22.38 -9.19 -13.87
CA GLY A 73 -21.17 -8.76 -13.18
C GLY A 73 -20.07 -9.83 -13.17
N ILE A 74 -20.43 -11.11 -13.08
CA ILE A 74 -19.48 -12.23 -13.24
C ILE A 74 -18.85 -12.24 -14.64
N LEU A 75 -19.67 -12.10 -15.70
CA LEU A 75 -19.16 -12.02 -17.07
C LEU A 75 -18.29 -10.77 -17.30
N THR A 76 -18.66 -9.64 -16.70
CA THR A 76 -17.82 -8.44 -16.68
C THR A 76 -16.47 -8.74 -16.00
N GLY A 77 -16.50 -9.50 -14.89
CA GLY A 77 -15.29 -9.96 -14.20
C GLY A 77 -14.37 -10.77 -15.09
N LEU A 78 -14.90 -11.68 -15.90
CA LEU A 78 -14.11 -12.40 -16.90
C LEU A 78 -13.44 -11.43 -17.90
N GLY A 79 -14.19 -10.45 -18.41
CA GLY A 79 -13.65 -9.41 -19.28
C GLY A 79 -12.50 -8.61 -18.61
N GLN A 80 -12.65 -8.29 -17.32
CA GLN A 80 -11.60 -7.63 -16.53
C GLN A 80 -10.37 -8.52 -16.36
N SER A 81 -10.54 -9.80 -16.03
CA SER A 81 -9.44 -10.76 -15.93
C SER A 81 -8.66 -10.88 -17.24
N ILE A 82 -9.33 -10.90 -18.38
CA ILE A 82 -8.68 -10.86 -19.70
C ILE A 82 -7.91 -9.55 -19.89
N ALA A 83 -8.51 -8.40 -19.53
CA ALA A 83 -7.87 -7.10 -19.67
C ALA A 83 -6.59 -6.96 -18.82
N TYR A 84 -6.52 -7.62 -17.65
CA TYR A 84 -5.32 -7.60 -16.80
C TYR A 84 -4.08 -8.16 -17.49
N LEU A 85 -4.24 -9.04 -18.48
CA LEU A 85 -3.13 -9.61 -19.26
C LEU A 85 -2.30 -8.57 -20.02
N ASN A 86 -2.79 -7.34 -20.17
CA ASN A 86 -1.99 -6.23 -20.68
C ASN A 86 -0.83 -5.82 -19.74
N SER A 87 -0.89 -6.22 -18.48
CA SER A 87 0.09 -5.85 -17.44
C SER A 87 0.55 -7.02 -16.56
N SER A 88 -0.18 -8.14 -16.58
CA SER A 88 0.13 -9.37 -15.86
C SER A 88 0.43 -10.53 -16.80
N ASN A 89 1.25 -11.47 -16.35
CA ASN A 89 1.54 -12.70 -17.06
C ASN A 89 0.34 -13.66 -17.07
N ILE A 90 -0.39 -13.68 -15.96
CA ILE A 90 -1.48 -14.60 -15.68
C ILE A 90 -2.56 -13.82 -14.95
N SER A 91 -3.82 -14.14 -15.22
CA SER A 91 -4.92 -13.65 -14.40
C SER A 91 -5.84 -14.78 -13.94
N PHE A 92 -6.51 -14.56 -12.81
CA PHE A 92 -7.55 -15.45 -12.31
C PHE A 92 -8.82 -14.66 -12.04
N LEU A 93 -9.95 -15.26 -12.37
CA LEU A 93 -11.26 -14.83 -11.90
C LEU A 93 -11.65 -15.67 -10.68
N ILE A 94 -11.99 -15.01 -9.57
CA ILE A 94 -12.47 -15.64 -8.33
C ILE A 94 -13.97 -15.38 -8.21
N ILE A 95 -14.78 -16.44 -8.15
CA ILE A 95 -16.24 -16.36 -8.06
C ILE A 95 -16.80 -17.23 -6.93
N PRO A 96 -17.98 -16.93 -6.37
CA PRO A 96 -18.65 -17.86 -5.47
C PRO A 96 -19.05 -19.14 -6.21
N ASN A 97 -19.25 -20.24 -5.48
CA ASN A 97 -19.83 -21.47 -6.04
C ASN A 97 -21.25 -21.22 -6.58
N PHE A 98 -22.05 -20.44 -5.85
CA PHE A 98 -23.44 -20.13 -6.18
C PHE A 98 -23.71 -18.62 -6.15
N LEU A 99 -24.60 -18.17 -7.03
CA LEU A 99 -25.29 -16.89 -6.93
C LEU A 99 -26.76 -17.16 -6.65
N GLU A 100 -27.20 -16.91 -5.42
CA GLU A 100 -28.50 -17.38 -4.93
C GLU A 100 -28.61 -18.89 -5.17
N ASP A 101 -29.60 -19.35 -5.94
CA ASP A 101 -29.81 -20.77 -6.26
C ASP A 101 -29.09 -21.21 -7.55
N PHE A 102 -28.35 -20.32 -8.21
CA PHE A 102 -27.70 -20.62 -9.49
C PHE A 102 -26.25 -21.07 -9.30
N ASP A 103 -25.94 -22.27 -9.78
CA ASP A 103 -24.58 -22.83 -9.85
C ASP A 103 -23.75 -22.08 -10.92
N ILE A 104 -23.24 -20.92 -10.51
CA ILE A 104 -22.47 -20.04 -11.38
C ILE A 104 -21.10 -20.65 -11.71
N SER A 105 -20.53 -21.42 -10.80
CA SER A 105 -19.21 -22.03 -10.99
C SER A 105 -19.25 -23.08 -12.09
N LYS A 106 -20.29 -23.92 -12.14
CA LYS A 106 -20.49 -24.89 -13.22
C LYS A 106 -20.74 -24.24 -14.58
N PHE A 107 -21.55 -23.17 -14.61
CA PHE A 107 -21.79 -22.41 -15.83
C PHE A 107 -20.48 -21.80 -16.36
N MET A 108 -19.72 -21.11 -15.49
CA MET A 108 -18.44 -20.50 -15.87
C MET A 108 -17.39 -21.54 -16.23
N SER A 109 -17.36 -22.69 -15.55
CA SER A 109 -16.47 -23.80 -15.89
C SER A 109 -16.70 -24.29 -17.33
N SER A 110 -17.97 -24.49 -17.71
CA SER A 110 -18.33 -24.89 -19.08
C SER A 110 -17.96 -23.83 -20.13
N LEU A 111 -18.06 -22.55 -19.77
CA LEU A 111 -17.63 -21.44 -20.63
C LEU A 111 -16.10 -21.41 -20.78
N PHE A 112 -15.35 -21.66 -19.69
CA PHE A 112 -13.90 -21.73 -19.72
C PHE A 112 -13.41 -22.86 -20.62
N ASP A 113 -13.98 -24.07 -20.46
CA ASP A 113 -13.66 -25.23 -21.30
C ASP A 113 -13.84 -24.95 -22.79
N SER A 114 -14.90 -24.21 -23.15
CA SER A 114 -15.26 -23.97 -24.54
C SER A 114 -14.55 -22.77 -25.18
N GLN A 115 -14.19 -21.75 -24.40
CA GLN A 115 -13.77 -20.45 -24.97
C GLN A 115 -12.44 -19.90 -24.43
N ILE A 116 -11.98 -20.34 -23.25
CA ILE A 116 -10.83 -19.71 -22.57
C ILE A 116 -9.63 -20.65 -22.53
N VAL A 117 -9.84 -21.89 -22.10
CA VAL A 117 -8.77 -22.90 -21.96
C VAL A 117 -8.06 -23.08 -23.30
N GLY A 118 -6.73 -23.02 -23.27
CA GLY A 118 -5.88 -23.12 -24.46
C GLY A 118 -5.79 -21.86 -25.32
N HIS A 119 -6.60 -20.84 -25.05
CA HIS A 119 -6.64 -19.60 -25.83
C HIS A 119 -6.02 -18.42 -25.08
N LEU A 120 -6.30 -18.29 -23.77
CA LEU A 120 -5.85 -17.16 -22.95
C LEU A 120 -5.28 -17.64 -21.60
N PRO A 121 -4.26 -16.97 -21.03
CA PRO A 121 -3.71 -17.26 -19.70
C PRO A 121 -4.61 -16.79 -18.55
N VAL A 122 -5.89 -17.17 -18.58
CA VAL A 122 -6.88 -16.83 -17.56
C VAL A 122 -7.35 -18.11 -16.89
N GLY A 123 -7.26 -18.16 -15.55
CA GLY A 123 -7.78 -19.25 -14.74
C GLY A 123 -9.10 -18.90 -14.04
N LEU A 124 -9.78 -19.94 -13.55
CA LEU A 124 -11.02 -19.83 -12.79
C LEU A 124 -10.85 -20.49 -11.42
N ILE A 125 -11.17 -19.73 -10.38
CA ILE A 125 -11.20 -20.21 -9.00
C ILE A 125 -12.61 -19.97 -8.47
N SER A 126 -13.15 -20.95 -7.76
CA SER A 126 -14.38 -20.76 -6.99
C SER A 126 -14.12 -20.79 -5.48
N PHE A 127 -15.05 -20.25 -4.71
CA PHE A 127 -15.04 -20.32 -3.25
C PHE A 127 -16.42 -20.60 -2.68
N ASP A 128 -16.44 -21.23 -1.51
CA ASP A 128 -17.66 -21.42 -0.73
C ASP A 128 -18.02 -20.13 0.03
N VAL A 129 -19.28 -19.68 -0.13
CA VAL A 129 -19.77 -18.44 0.50
C VAL A 129 -19.82 -18.59 2.03
N ASP A 130 -20.15 -19.78 2.53
CA ASP A 130 -20.24 -20.06 3.97
C ASP A 130 -18.86 -20.28 4.59
N ASN A 131 -17.89 -20.70 3.77
CA ASN A 131 -16.50 -20.85 4.16
C ASN A 131 -15.54 -20.26 3.10
N PRO A 132 -15.29 -18.94 3.11
CA PRO A 132 -14.47 -18.27 2.09
C PRO A 132 -13.01 -18.74 2.01
N ASP A 133 -12.51 -19.47 3.02
CA ASP A 133 -11.19 -20.10 2.99
C ASP A 133 -11.18 -21.41 2.16
N SER A 134 -12.36 -21.98 1.91
CA SER A 134 -12.56 -23.14 1.04
C SER A 134 -12.62 -22.70 -0.42
N VAL A 135 -11.44 -22.67 -1.04
CA VAL A 135 -11.24 -22.31 -2.45
C VAL A 135 -10.95 -23.53 -3.32
N GLU A 136 -11.44 -23.54 -4.55
CA GLU A 136 -11.24 -24.61 -5.53
C GLU A 136 -10.72 -24.04 -6.85
N LEU A 137 -9.65 -24.63 -7.37
CA LEU A 137 -9.10 -24.27 -8.68
C LEU A 137 -9.82 -25.07 -9.77
N LEU A 138 -10.86 -24.48 -10.35
CA LEU A 138 -11.68 -25.12 -11.37
C LEU A 138 -10.95 -25.20 -12.71
N HIS A 139 -10.31 -24.11 -13.11
CA HIS A 139 -9.49 -24.04 -14.32
C HIS A 139 -8.16 -23.41 -13.99
N ASN A 140 -7.10 -24.19 -14.20
CA ASN A 140 -5.74 -23.67 -14.11
C ASN A 140 -5.30 -23.07 -15.43
N VAL A 141 -4.29 -22.21 -15.36
CA VAL A 141 -3.72 -21.55 -16.53
C VAL A 141 -2.78 -22.52 -17.23
N ASP A 142 -3.10 -22.86 -18.48
CA ASP A 142 -2.25 -23.65 -19.36
C ASP A 142 -1.79 -22.78 -20.54
N MET A 143 -0.46 -22.66 -20.71
CA MET A 143 0.16 -21.93 -21.81
C MET A 143 1.16 -22.84 -22.53
N ARG A 144 0.66 -23.95 -23.08
CA ARG A 144 1.48 -24.85 -23.91
C ARG A 144 2.11 -24.17 -25.14
N ASN A 145 1.60 -23.02 -25.61
CA ASN A 145 2.02 -22.44 -26.90
C ASN A 145 2.30 -20.92 -26.94
N ASN A 146 2.19 -20.18 -25.84
CA ASN A 146 2.39 -18.72 -25.86
C ASN A 146 3.50 -18.28 -24.90
N ASN A 147 4.50 -17.60 -25.43
CA ASN A 147 5.50 -16.90 -24.62
C ASN A 147 4.79 -15.78 -23.85
N VAL A 148 4.86 -15.83 -22.52
CA VAL A 148 4.31 -14.75 -21.72
C VAL A 148 5.31 -13.60 -21.72
N ASP A 149 4.87 -12.43 -22.17
CA ASP A 149 5.71 -11.24 -22.18
C ASP A 149 6.13 -10.87 -20.76
N LYS A 150 7.43 -10.57 -20.59
CA LYS A 150 7.97 -10.14 -19.29
C LYS A 150 7.51 -8.72 -19.00
N SER A 151 6.62 -8.54 -18.03
CA SER A 151 6.24 -7.20 -17.59
C SER A 151 7.27 -6.67 -16.57
N LYS A 152 7.79 -5.46 -16.83
CA LYS A 152 8.82 -4.80 -15.99
C LYS A 152 8.23 -4.06 -14.78
N ILE A 153 7.11 -4.51 -14.23
CA ILE A 153 6.49 -3.83 -13.08
C ILE A 153 7.33 -4.13 -11.84
N GLY A 154 7.70 -3.11 -11.07
CA GLY A 154 8.47 -3.25 -9.83
C GLY A 154 7.66 -3.93 -8.72
N SER A 155 8.31 -4.75 -7.90
CA SER A 155 7.70 -5.42 -6.75
C SER A 155 7.37 -4.38 -5.67
N THR A 156 6.08 -4.24 -5.34
CA THR A 156 5.63 -3.40 -4.22
C THR A 156 5.17 -4.30 -3.07
N ARG A 157 5.20 -3.77 -1.85
CA ARG A 157 4.58 -4.46 -0.69
C ARG A 157 3.07 -4.59 -0.93
N PHE A 158 2.40 -5.52 -0.25
CA PHE A 158 0.94 -5.63 -0.37
C PHE A 158 0.17 -4.48 0.28
N TRP A 159 0.76 -3.81 1.29
CA TRP A 159 0.16 -2.68 1.99
C TRP A 159 1.03 -1.42 1.91
N ALA A 160 0.37 -0.26 2.03
CA ALA A 160 0.97 1.04 1.99
C ALA A 160 1.80 1.27 3.25
N LYS A 161 3.09 0.89 3.17
CA LYS A 161 4.05 1.12 4.23
C LYS A 161 4.14 2.61 4.53
N HIS A 162 3.86 2.98 5.78
CA HIS A 162 3.92 4.36 6.19
C HIS A 162 5.34 4.73 6.65
N GLN A 163 5.78 5.97 6.40
CA GLN A 163 7.14 6.43 6.70
C GLN A 163 7.14 7.81 7.38
N ASP A 164 6.38 7.94 8.47
CA ASP A 164 6.32 9.15 9.31
C ASP A 164 5.91 10.41 8.54
N LEU A 165 5.02 10.27 7.55
CA LEU A 165 4.48 11.38 6.77
C LEU A 165 3.27 11.96 7.53
N PRO A 166 3.34 13.18 8.08
CA PRO A 166 2.18 13.82 8.68
C PRO A 166 1.03 13.99 7.69
N ILE A 167 -0.21 13.94 8.18
CA ILE A 167 -1.43 13.98 7.36
C ILE A 167 -1.57 15.33 6.66
N GLU A 168 -1.21 16.42 7.34
CA GLU A 168 -1.21 17.76 6.76
C GLU A 168 -0.07 17.95 5.74
N LEU A 169 1.07 17.27 5.95
CA LEU A 169 2.17 17.29 4.97
C LEU A 169 1.81 16.48 3.72
N PHE A 170 1.07 15.37 3.88
CA PHE A 170 0.50 14.64 2.76
C PHE A 170 -0.39 15.57 1.90
N HIS A 171 -1.26 16.37 2.53
CA HIS A 171 -2.09 17.34 1.81
C HIS A 171 -1.25 18.44 1.13
N LEU A 172 -0.23 18.98 1.80
CA LEU A 172 0.67 19.98 1.22
C LEU A 172 1.39 19.43 -0.03
N ILE A 173 1.84 18.18 -0.01
CA ILE A 173 2.47 17.56 -1.18
C ILE A 173 1.44 17.45 -2.32
N LEU A 174 0.21 17.03 -2.03
CA LEU A 174 -0.86 16.97 -3.04
C LEU A 174 -1.20 18.34 -3.65
N ASP A 175 -1.07 19.43 -2.89
CA ASP A 175 -1.24 20.78 -3.43
C ASP A 175 -0.24 21.09 -4.55
N TYR A 176 1.03 20.69 -4.39
CA TYR A 176 2.03 20.85 -5.45
C TYR A 176 1.74 19.96 -6.68
N TYR A 177 1.23 18.74 -6.46
CA TYR A 177 0.80 17.87 -7.58
C TYR A 177 -0.42 18.45 -8.31
N TYR A 178 -1.36 19.06 -7.60
CA TYR A 178 -2.48 19.78 -8.22
C TYR A 178 -2.01 21.01 -9.01
N GLN A 179 -1.07 21.78 -8.46
CA GLN A 179 -0.48 22.92 -9.17
C GLN A 179 0.28 22.50 -10.44
N HIS A 180 0.97 21.35 -10.40
CA HIS A 180 1.59 20.75 -11.59
C HIS A 180 0.54 20.34 -12.64
N LYS A 181 -0.49 19.57 -12.23
CA LYS A 181 -1.58 19.13 -13.12
C LYS A 181 -2.33 20.31 -13.76
N THR A 182 -2.48 21.41 -13.02
CA THR A 182 -3.11 22.66 -13.52
C THR A 182 -2.14 23.60 -14.24
N LYS A 183 -0.91 23.16 -14.50
CA LYS A 183 0.14 23.91 -15.22
C LYS A 183 0.52 25.25 -14.58
N LYS A 184 0.29 25.41 -13.27
CA LYS A 184 0.81 26.54 -12.48
C LYS A 184 2.30 26.36 -12.16
N ILE A 185 2.71 25.11 -11.98
CA ILE A 185 4.10 24.70 -11.86
C ILE A 185 4.42 23.82 -13.07
N HIS A 186 5.59 24.02 -13.68
CA HIS A 186 6.05 23.25 -14.85
C HIS A 186 7.18 22.26 -14.52
N SER A 187 7.78 22.39 -13.34
CA SER A 187 8.79 21.48 -12.80
C SER A 187 8.15 20.33 -12.02
N ASP A 188 8.95 19.32 -11.68
CA ASP A 188 8.52 18.21 -10.83
C ASP A 188 7.86 18.73 -9.52
N ALA A 189 6.66 18.24 -9.24
CA ALA A 189 5.83 18.73 -8.14
C ALA A 189 6.50 18.57 -6.77
N PHE A 190 7.05 17.38 -6.49
CA PHE A 190 7.69 17.11 -5.21
C PHE A 190 9.00 17.86 -5.06
N GLU A 191 9.78 17.99 -6.14
CA GLU A 191 11.01 18.79 -6.15
C GLU A 191 10.72 20.26 -5.82
N THR A 192 9.66 20.81 -6.41
CA THR A 192 9.25 22.19 -6.17
C THR A 192 8.79 22.36 -4.73
N CYS A 193 7.97 21.42 -4.21
CA CYS A 193 7.57 21.38 -2.81
C CYS A 193 8.80 21.33 -1.88
N TRP A 194 9.79 20.50 -2.22
CA TRP A 194 11.01 20.35 -1.47
C TRP A 194 11.80 21.65 -1.35
N LYS A 195 12.05 22.30 -2.50
CA LYS A 195 12.83 23.54 -2.58
C LYS A 195 12.12 24.74 -1.94
N GLU A 196 10.79 24.77 -1.94
CA GLU A 196 10.03 25.92 -1.45
C GLU A 196 9.56 25.78 0.01
N LYS A 197 9.21 24.57 0.45
CA LYS A 197 8.52 24.37 1.74
C LYS A 197 9.24 23.44 2.69
N LEU A 198 9.83 22.35 2.23
CA LEU A 198 10.39 21.33 3.12
C LEU A 198 11.83 21.66 3.52
N PHE A 199 12.68 21.99 2.56
CA PHE A 199 14.09 22.29 2.82
C PHE A 199 14.71 23.28 1.82
N PRO A 200 14.28 24.57 1.84
CA PRO A 200 14.88 25.62 1.01
C PRO A 200 16.40 25.78 1.21
N VAL A 201 17.12 26.19 0.17
CA VAL A 201 18.58 26.44 0.24
C VAL A 201 18.91 27.51 1.28
N SER A 202 18.03 28.50 1.46
CA SER A 202 18.17 29.53 2.49
C SER A 202 18.23 28.98 3.92
N ASN A 203 17.65 27.79 4.19
CA ASN A 203 17.80 27.11 5.48
C ASN A 203 19.25 26.68 5.73
N ILE A 204 19.97 26.29 4.67
CA ILE A 204 21.37 25.86 4.74
C ILE A 204 22.29 27.07 4.88
N ASP A 205 22.04 28.13 4.11
CA ASP A 205 22.85 29.35 4.14
C ASP A 205 22.75 30.05 5.50
N ASN A 206 21.53 30.16 6.04
CA ASN A 206 21.28 30.82 7.33
C ASN A 206 21.39 29.85 8.52
N LEU A 207 21.60 28.55 8.28
CA LEU A 207 21.62 27.50 9.30
C LEU A 207 20.37 27.53 10.21
N VAL A 208 19.20 27.60 9.60
CA VAL A 208 17.90 27.61 10.29
C VAL A 208 17.05 26.42 9.86
N THR A 209 16.15 25.99 10.74
CA THR A 209 15.17 24.93 10.46
C THR A 209 13.80 25.37 10.96
N PRO A 210 13.13 26.26 10.20
CA PRO A 210 11.79 26.68 10.56
C PRO A 210 10.82 25.49 10.51
N PRO A 211 9.75 25.51 11.33
CA PRO A 211 8.63 24.58 11.19
C PRO A 211 8.06 24.60 9.78
N ILE A 212 7.73 23.42 9.25
CA ILE A 212 6.99 23.32 7.99
C ILE A 212 5.54 23.73 8.24
N LEU A 213 4.99 24.54 7.33
CA LEU A 213 3.62 25.05 7.42
C LEU A 213 2.71 24.33 6.42
N ASP A 214 1.44 24.14 6.78
CA ASP A 214 0.40 23.65 5.88
C ASP A 214 -0.04 24.74 4.87
N ILE A 215 -0.97 24.38 3.98
CA ILE A 215 -1.53 25.32 2.98
C ILE A 215 -2.28 26.51 3.58
N ARG A 216 -2.55 26.51 4.89
CA ARG A 216 -3.20 27.60 5.66
C ARG A 216 -2.19 28.33 6.55
N GLY A 217 -0.90 28.07 6.41
CA GLY A 217 0.17 28.72 7.18
C GLY A 217 0.31 28.22 8.62
N LYS A 218 -0.30 27.09 8.99
CA LYS A 218 -0.20 26.53 10.34
C LYS A 218 0.97 25.54 10.44
N PRO A 219 1.75 25.55 11.53
CA PRO A 219 2.82 24.57 11.73
C PRO A 219 2.29 23.14 11.73
N ILE A 220 2.90 22.30 10.89
CA ILE A 220 2.60 20.87 10.81
C ILE A 220 3.32 20.16 11.96
N LYS A 221 2.61 19.25 12.62
CA LYS A 221 3.16 18.44 13.71
C LYS A 221 3.56 17.06 13.20
N THR A 222 4.44 16.39 13.94
CA THR A 222 4.68 14.95 13.76
C THR A 222 3.39 14.18 14.05
N LEU A 223 3.29 12.92 13.60
CA LEU A 223 2.11 12.08 13.86
C LEU A 223 1.84 11.88 15.36
N ALA A 224 2.89 11.90 16.19
CA ALA A 224 2.75 11.87 17.64
C ALA A 224 2.12 13.16 18.24
N GLY A 225 1.96 14.23 17.45
CA GLY A 225 1.35 15.49 17.86
C GLY A 225 2.21 16.35 18.79
N THR A 226 3.44 15.94 19.10
CA THR A 226 4.27 16.56 20.15
C THR A 226 5.23 17.63 19.64
N LYS A 227 5.70 17.52 18.39
CA LYS A 227 6.73 18.41 17.83
C LYS A 227 6.31 18.90 16.47
N ASN A 228 6.70 20.12 16.12
CA ASN A 228 6.61 20.57 14.74
C ASN A 228 7.61 19.78 13.88
N ILE A 229 7.22 19.45 12.67
CA ILE A 229 8.12 18.79 11.73
C ILE A 229 9.07 19.83 11.12
N ASP A 230 10.33 19.41 10.97
CA ASP A 230 11.38 20.09 10.24
C ASP A 230 12.26 19.04 9.53
N PHE A 231 13.03 19.48 8.54
CA PHE A 231 14.08 18.65 7.96
C PHE A 231 15.46 19.22 8.30
N GLY A 232 16.46 18.34 8.40
CA GLY A 232 17.85 18.77 8.55
C GLY A 232 18.27 19.31 9.93
N SER A 233 17.39 19.43 10.93
CA SER A 233 17.72 20.00 12.25
C SER A 233 18.96 19.38 12.90
N LYS A 234 19.09 18.05 12.86
CA LYS A 234 20.26 17.36 13.44
C LYS A 234 21.55 17.69 12.68
N LEU A 235 21.48 17.85 11.35
CA LEU A 235 22.64 18.16 10.51
C LEU A 235 23.06 19.62 10.72
N ILE A 236 22.10 20.56 10.68
CA ILE A 236 22.35 21.98 10.91
C ILE A 236 22.92 22.22 12.32
N LYS A 237 22.40 21.54 13.36
CA LYS A 237 22.98 21.61 14.72
C LYS A 237 24.44 21.14 14.77
N LYS A 238 24.82 20.14 13.97
CA LYS A 238 26.22 19.69 13.87
C LYS A 238 27.09 20.72 13.14
N ILE A 239 26.58 21.32 12.06
CA ILE A 239 27.30 22.36 11.30
C ILE A 239 27.55 23.60 12.16
N LYS A 240 26.57 24.02 12.99
CA LYS A 240 26.72 25.16 13.91
C LYS A 240 27.87 25.00 14.92
N LYS A 241 28.29 23.76 15.22
CA LYS A 241 29.40 23.48 16.13
C LYS A 241 30.78 23.55 15.45
N LYS A 242 30.83 23.69 14.12
CA LYS A 242 32.06 23.80 13.33
C LYS A 242 32.43 25.27 13.10
N SER A 243 33.69 25.52 12.78
CA SER A 243 34.23 26.85 12.47
C SER A 243 35.14 26.81 11.22
N GLY A 244 35.41 27.98 10.64
CA GLY A 244 36.33 28.11 9.51
C GLY A 244 35.98 27.23 8.30
N VAL A 245 37.01 26.66 7.68
CA VAL A 245 36.90 25.83 6.46
C VAL A 245 36.00 24.62 6.67
N ASP A 246 36.06 23.96 7.83
CA ASP A 246 35.23 22.81 8.17
C ASP A 246 33.73 23.12 8.13
N LYS A 247 33.35 24.34 8.54
CA LYS A 247 31.96 24.78 8.51
C LYS A 247 31.49 24.95 7.07
N THR A 248 32.30 25.62 6.25
CA THR A 248 32.01 25.84 4.82
C THR A 248 31.89 24.52 4.06
N GLN A 249 32.83 23.59 4.26
CA GLN A 249 32.78 22.26 3.63
C GLN A 249 31.54 21.46 4.07
N ALA A 250 31.16 21.55 5.35
CA ALA A 250 29.96 20.86 5.85
C ALA A 250 28.66 21.46 5.30
N GLN A 251 28.61 22.78 5.06
CA GLN A 251 27.49 23.43 4.37
C GLN A 251 27.39 22.98 2.91
N GLU A 252 28.50 22.96 2.18
CA GLU A 252 28.54 22.52 0.79
C GLU A 252 28.13 21.05 0.64
N SER A 253 28.62 20.18 1.52
CA SER A 253 28.18 18.78 1.58
C SER A 253 26.68 18.64 1.85
N LEU A 254 26.10 19.50 2.71
CA LEU A 254 24.66 19.49 2.94
C LEU A 254 23.87 19.97 1.72
N LYS A 255 24.36 20.99 0.99
CA LYS A 255 23.77 21.42 -0.29
C LYS A 255 23.72 20.27 -1.28
N GLN A 256 24.85 19.60 -1.52
CA GLN A 256 24.91 18.43 -2.41
C GLN A 256 23.94 17.32 -1.98
N ARG A 257 23.85 17.02 -0.69
CA ARG A 257 22.94 15.97 -0.17
C ARG A 257 21.46 16.32 -0.24
N THR A 258 21.11 17.59 -0.45
CA THR A 258 19.72 18.07 -0.48
C THR A 258 19.30 18.56 -1.86
N ASP A 259 20.25 18.68 -2.78
CA ASP A 259 20.04 19.01 -4.18
C ASP A 259 19.39 17.83 -4.92
N PRO A 260 18.21 18.04 -5.55
CA PRO A 260 17.57 17.07 -6.41
C PRO A 260 18.42 16.56 -7.58
N ALA A 261 19.34 17.38 -8.10
CA ALA A 261 20.21 17.03 -9.22
C ALA A 261 21.35 16.07 -8.83
N THR A 262 21.64 15.92 -7.53
CA THR A 262 22.72 15.04 -7.08
C THR A 262 22.31 13.58 -7.19
N ALA A 263 23.08 12.80 -7.95
CA ALA A 263 22.89 11.37 -8.10
C ALA A 263 23.23 10.58 -6.82
N GLY A 264 22.56 9.45 -6.62
CA GLY A 264 22.81 8.51 -5.52
C GLY A 264 21.84 8.63 -4.35
N ASP A 265 22.18 8.01 -3.22
CA ASP A 265 21.35 7.96 -2.01
C ASP A 265 21.53 9.24 -1.17
N THR A 266 20.91 10.32 -1.62
CA THR A 266 20.94 11.64 -0.96
C THR A 266 19.80 11.79 0.04
N LEU A 267 19.83 12.85 0.87
CA LEU A 267 18.74 13.13 1.80
C LEU A 267 17.44 13.42 1.04
N TYR A 268 17.51 14.17 -0.06
CA TYR A 268 16.37 14.42 -0.93
C TYR A 268 15.79 13.10 -1.49
N GLN A 269 16.63 12.26 -2.09
CA GLN A 269 16.19 11.01 -2.71
C GLN A 269 15.56 10.04 -1.70
N SER A 270 16.10 10.00 -0.47
CA SER A 270 15.55 9.20 0.63
C SER A 270 14.14 9.66 1.03
N ILE A 271 13.93 10.97 1.25
CA ILE A 271 12.62 11.52 1.62
C ILE A 271 11.62 11.38 0.47
N ARG A 272 12.03 11.73 -0.76
CA ARG A 272 11.21 11.56 -1.97
C ARG A 272 10.72 10.13 -2.10
N LYS A 273 11.62 9.15 -2.02
CA LYS A 273 11.27 7.73 -2.11
C LYS A 273 10.26 7.33 -1.04
N ASN A 274 10.47 7.74 0.21
CA ASN A 274 9.59 7.37 1.32
C ASN A 274 8.18 7.95 1.17
N PHE A 275 8.05 9.23 0.81
CA PHE A 275 6.76 9.89 0.69
C PHE A 275 6.03 9.49 -0.59
N LEU A 276 6.71 9.53 -1.75
CA LEU A 276 6.07 9.19 -3.02
C LEU A 276 5.68 7.72 -3.09
N SER A 277 6.43 6.82 -2.45
CA SER A 277 6.02 5.41 -2.36
C SER A 277 4.69 5.26 -1.62
N PHE A 278 4.42 6.06 -0.59
CA PHE A 278 3.15 6.03 0.12
C PHE A 278 2.03 6.61 -0.75
N LEU A 279 2.24 7.79 -1.36
CA LEU A 279 1.25 8.44 -2.24
C LEU A 279 0.85 7.54 -3.43
N LYS A 280 1.82 6.87 -4.06
CA LYS A 280 1.57 5.90 -5.14
C LYS A 280 0.76 4.70 -4.67
N HIS A 281 1.12 4.16 -3.50
CA HIS A 281 0.43 2.98 -2.98
C HIS A 281 -1.02 3.28 -2.60
N VAL A 282 -1.28 4.45 -2.01
CA VAL A 282 -2.65 4.90 -1.75
C VAL A 282 -3.31 5.52 -2.99
N GLN A 283 -2.70 5.40 -4.17
CA GLN A 283 -3.29 5.70 -5.47
C GLN A 283 -3.75 7.15 -5.67
N VAL A 284 -3.17 8.10 -4.94
CA VAL A 284 -3.44 9.54 -5.16
C VAL A 284 -2.55 10.15 -6.24
N ILE A 285 -1.44 9.47 -6.56
CA ILE A 285 -0.63 9.71 -7.75
C ILE A 285 -0.35 8.36 -8.43
N ASP A 286 -0.17 8.34 -9.74
CA ASP A 286 0.10 7.12 -10.50
C ASP A 286 1.60 6.75 -10.55
N SER A 287 1.93 5.71 -11.32
CA SER A 287 3.31 5.24 -11.51
C SER A 287 4.22 6.28 -12.14
N GLU A 288 3.68 7.11 -13.02
CA GLU A 288 4.33 8.18 -13.77
C GLU A 288 4.53 9.43 -12.90
N GLY A 289 3.79 9.54 -11.80
CA GLY A 289 3.83 10.69 -10.91
C GLY A 289 2.80 11.76 -11.26
N GLU A 290 1.74 11.41 -11.98
CA GLU A 290 0.62 12.31 -12.24
C GLU A 290 -0.48 12.15 -11.18
N LEU A 291 -1.21 13.24 -10.91
CA LEU A 291 -2.27 13.25 -9.92
C LEU A 291 -3.50 12.51 -10.46
N THR A 292 -3.95 11.47 -9.75
CA THR A 292 -5.13 10.67 -10.12
C THR A 292 -6.43 11.41 -9.80
N ASP A 293 -7.57 10.88 -10.25
CA ASP A 293 -8.88 11.43 -9.89
C ASP A 293 -9.17 11.31 -8.38
N LEU A 294 -8.73 10.21 -7.76
CA LEU A 294 -8.80 10.05 -6.31
C LEU A 294 -7.93 11.08 -5.59
N GLY A 295 -6.70 11.30 -6.06
CA GLY A 295 -5.81 12.33 -5.53
C GLY A 295 -6.39 13.73 -5.66
N PHE A 296 -7.02 14.03 -6.80
CA PHE A 296 -7.72 15.29 -7.05
C PHE A 296 -8.88 15.50 -6.05
N LYS A 297 -9.72 14.48 -5.83
CA LYS A 297 -10.83 14.52 -4.87
C LYS A 297 -10.35 14.73 -3.44
N ILE A 298 -9.34 13.97 -3.01
CA ILE A 298 -8.73 14.09 -1.67
C ILE A 298 -8.09 15.47 -1.49
N TYR A 299 -7.39 15.99 -2.50
CA TYR A 299 -6.84 17.34 -2.47
C TYR A 299 -7.93 18.38 -2.23
N HIS A 300 -9.00 18.37 -3.03
CA HIS A 300 -10.09 19.34 -2.89
C HIS A 300 -10.77 19.25 -1.52
N LEU A 301 -10.98 18.05 -1.00
CA LEU A 301 -11.55 17.86 0.33
C LEU A 301 -10.71 18.57 1.41
N GLY A 302 -9.39 18.42 1.38
CA GLY A 302 -8.47 19.08 2.31
C GLY A 302 -8.38 20.60 2.07
N THR A 303 -8.52 21.07 0.84
CA THR A 303 -8.52 22.51 0.53
C THR A 303 -9.79 23.19 1.05
N VAL A 304 -10.96 22.62 0.75
CA VAL A 304 -12.28 23.16 1.12
C VAL A 304 -12.47 23.15 2.64
N HIS A 305 -12.29 21.99 3.30
CA HIS A 305 -12.57 21.87 4.73
C HIS A 305 -11.35 22.17 5.61
N GLY A 306 -10.16 21.94 5.08
CA GLY A 306 -8.88 22.12 5.77
C GLY A 306 -8.17 20.79 6.01
N PRO A 307 -6.83 20.77 5.94
CA PRO A 307 -6.04 19.55 6.12
C PRO A 307 -6.12 19.00 7.56
N THR A 308 -6.60 19.80 8.52
CA THR A 308 -6.84 19.40 9.92
C THR A 308 -8.30 19.09 10.23
N SER A 309 -9.18 19.10 9.22
CA SER A 309 -10.62 18.90 9.44
C SER A 309 -10.94 17.43 9.70
N LYS A 310 -11.98 17.16 10.51
CA LYS A 310 -12.44 15.79 10.79
C LYS A 310 -12.77 15.05 9.48
N ILE A 311 -13.48 15.70 8.56
CA ILE A 311 -13.87 15.10 7.29
C ILE A 311 -12.64 14.70 6.44
N PHE A 312 -11.61 15.55 6.36
CA PHE A 312 -10.37 15.20 5.66
C PHE A 312 -9.68 14.00 6.32
N TYR A 313 -9.57 14.00 7.66
CA TYR A 313 -8.99 12.88 8.41
C TYR A 313 -9.77 11.58 8.21
N ASP A 314 -11.10 11.64 8.19
CA ASP A 314 -11.95 10.47 8.01
C ASP A 314 -11.76 9.84 6.61
N TYR A 315 -11.74 10.65 5.55
CA TYR A 315 -11.47 10.16 4.20
C TYR A 315 -10.01 9.74 3.98
N PHE A 316 -9.05 10.42 4.59
CA PHE A 316 -7.66 9.95 4.63
C PHE A 316 -7.56 8.60 5.35
N THR A 317 -8.31 8.42 6.45
CA THR A 317 -8.38 7.14 7.16
C THR A 317 -8.95 6.05 6.25
N LYS A 318 -10.04 6.34 5.54
CA LYS A 318 -10.64 5.41 4.56
C LYS A 318 -9.63 5.02 3.48
N LEU A 319 -8.92 6.01 2.93
CA LEU A 319 -7.87 5.82 1.93
C LEU A 319 -6.77 4.87 2.45
N VAL A 320 -6.29 5.07 3.67
CA VAL A 320 -5.25 4.25 4.29
C VAL A 320 -5.72 2.81 4.55
N LEU A 321 -6.95 2.66 5.07
CA LEU A 321 -7.50 1.36 5.43
C LEU A 321 -7.73 0.48 4.19
N PHE A 322 -8.39 1.04 3.17
CA PHE A 322 -8.86 0.27 2.01
C PHE A 322 -7.89 0.34 0.84
N THR A 323 -7.59 1.52 0.32
CA THR A 323 -6.67 1.66 -0.83
C THR A 323 -5.23 1.31 -0.45
N GLY A 324 -4.84 1.61 0.80
CA GLY A 324 -3.54 1.24 1.34
C GLY A 324 -3.45 -0.19 1.92
N ASN A 325 -4.52 -0.98 1.87
CA ASN A 325 -4.61 -2.34 2.44
C ASN A 325 -4.15 -2.46 3.91
N GLN A 326 -4.23 -1.39 4.70
CA GLN A 326 -3.85 -1.47 6.12
C GLN A 326 -4.92 -2.18 6.97
N LEU A 327 -6.16 -2.26 6.50
CA LEU A 327 -7.21 -3.01 7.18
C LEU A 327 -6.89 -4.51 7.24
N ASP A 328 -6.31 -5.09 6.19
CA ASP A 328 -5.82 -6.48 6.18
C ASP A 328 -4.80 -6.74 7.31
N VAL A 329 -3.84 -5.83 7.47
CA VAL A 329 -2.83 -5.89 8.54
C VAL A 329 -3.46 -5.79 9.93
N ILE A 330 -4.45 -4.91 10.08
CA ILE A 330 -5.19 -4.73 11.34
C ILE A 330 -5.97 -6.00 11.70
N MET A 331 -6.65 -6.63 10.74
CA MET A 331 -7.37 -7.87 10.98
C MET A 331 -6.44 -9.00 11.44
N ASP A 332 -5.30 -9.18 10.77
CA ASP A 332 -4.32 -10.20 11.15
C ASP A 332 -3.70 -9.92 12.54
N LEU A 333 -3.49 -8.64 12.89
CA LEU A 333 -3.07 -8.24 14.23
C LEU A 333 -4.15 -8.53 15.28
N GLU A 334 -5.42 -8.23 14.99
CA GLU A 334 -6.55 -8.48 15.90
C GLU A 334 -6.68 -9.98 16.19
N ASP A 335 -6.56 -10.83 15.17
CA ASP A 335 -6.58 -12.28 15.33
C ASP A 335 -5.46 -12.75 16.27
N LEU A 336 -4.23 -12.25 16.09
CA LEU A 336 -3.11 -12.53 17.00
C LEU A 336 -3.32 -11.95 18.40
N CYS A 337 -3.90 -10.75 18.51
CA CYS A 337 -4.25 -10.15 19.81
C CYS A 337 -5.26 -11.03 20.57
N ASN A 338 -6.18 -11.67 19.84
CA ASN A 338 -7.17 -12.58 20.40
C ASN A 338 -6.57 -13.94 20.76
N GLU A 339 -5.73 -14.50 19.89
CA GLU A 339 -4.99 -15.74 20.12
C GLU A 339 -4.09 -15.67 21.36
N PHE A 340 -3.36 -14.55 21.52
CA PHE A 340 -2.37 -14.37 22.60
C PHE A 340 -2.85 -13.47 23.75
N ARG A 341 -4.17 -13.30 23.90
CA ARG A 341 -4.76 -12.44 24.92
C ARG A 341 -4.31 -12.85 26.33
N GLY A 342 -3.83 -11.89 27.11
CA GLY A 342 -3.29 -12.09 28.45
C GLY A 342 -1.86 -12.63 28.50
N ILE A 343 -1.28 -13.02 27.34
CA ILE A 343 0.00 -13.72 27.26
C ILE A 343 1.09 -12.78 26.74
N LYS A 344 0.89 -12.24 25.52
CA LYS A 344 1.91 -11.43 24.81
C LYS A 344 1.58 -9.93 24.85
N SER A 345 2.62 -9.12 24.93
CA SER A 345 2.56 -7.68 24.68
C SER A 345 2.28 -7.39 23.21
N TYR A 346 1.87 -6.16 22.89
CA TYR A 346 1.63 -5.76 21.52
C TYR A 346 2.90 -5.82 20.65
N VAL A 347 4.07 -5.52 21.24
CA VAL A 347 5.35 -5.58 20.52
C VAL A 347 5.71 -7.02 20.15
N GLU A 348 5.47 -7.98 21.06
CA GLU A 348 5.67 -9.40 20.77
C GLU A 348 4.68 -9.90 19.70
N ILE A 349 3.42 -9.45 19.73
CA ILE A 349 2.43 -9.76 18.68
C ILE A 349 2.87 -9.21 17.31
N GLN A 350 3.44 -8.01 17.25
CA GLN A 350 3.98 -7.46 15.99
C GLN A 350 5.12 -8.32 15.45
N GLN A 351 6.00 -8.83 16.31
CA GLN A 351 7.09 -9.73 15.90
C GLN A 351 6.54 -11.06 15.36
N GLU A 352 5.51 -11.61 16.00
CA GLU A 352 4.87 -12.84 15.50
C GLU A 352 4.18 -12.64 14.16
N LEU A 353 3.56 -11.47 13.96
CA LEU A 353 3.01 -11.14 12.66
C LEU A 353 4.12 -11.05 11.60
N GLU A 354 5.26 -10.43 11.90
CA GLU A 354 6.38 -10.35 10.95
C GLU A 354 6.84 -11.74 10.50
N VAL A 355 6.98 -12.69 11.44
CA VAL A 355 7.34 -14.09 11.14
C VAL A 355 6.26 -14.74 10.28
N ARG A 356 4.97 -14.69 10.69
CA ARG A 356 3.86 -15.26 9.92
C ARG A 356 3.77 -14.67 8.52
N TYR A 357 4.02 -13.37 8.35
CA TYR A 357 3.99 -12.70 7.06
C TYR A 357 5.14 -13.10 6.14
N ILE A 358 6.32 -13.37 6.69
CA ILE A 358 7.43 -13.94 5.91
C ILE A 358 7.04 -15.34 5.42
N ASP A 359 6.56 -16.20 6.32
CA ASP A 359 6.21 -17.59 6.00
C ASP A 359 5.06 -17.66 5.00
N LYS A 360 4.02 -16.85 5.19
CA LYS A 360 2.87 -16.74 4.29
C LYS A 360 3.16 -16.02 2.97
N GLY A 361 4.35 -15.45 2.77
CA GLY A 361 4.66 -14.69 1.55
C GLY A 361 3.94 -13.34 1.45
N MET A 362 3.56 -12.74 2.57
CA MET A 362 3.02 -11.38 2.62
C MET A 362 4.14 -10.34 2.57
N ILE A 363 5.35 -10.70 3.01
CA ILE A 363 6.53 -9.84 2.89
C ILE A 363 7.57 -10.52 2.01
N LYS A 364 8.09 -9.79 1.03
CA LYS A 364 9.23 -10.23 0.23
C LYS A 364 10.45 -10.50 1.14
N ARG A 365 10.97 -11.73 1.09
CA ARG A 365 12.29 -12.07 1.64
C ARG A 365 13.34 -11.37 0.78
N ASN A 366 14.19 -10.53 1.37
CA ASN A 366 15.37 -10.02 0.67
C ASN A 366 16.55 -10.97 0.94
N PRO A 367 16.90 -11.90 0.02
CA PRO A 367 17.96 -12.87 0.24
C PRO A 367 19.34 -12.24 0.35
N ARG A 368 19.52 -10.98 -0.09
CA ARG A 368 20.76 -10.20 0.04
C ARG A 368 20.81 -9.35 1.31
N ARG A 369 19.80 -9.42 2.19
CA ARG A 369 19.86 -8.72 3.48
C ARG A 369 20.95 -9.38 4.31
N ILE A 370 22.08 -8.71 4.44
CA ILE A 370 23.23 -9.16 5.21
C ILE A 370 22.76 -9.51 6.62
N VAL A 371 22.91 -10.78 7.00
CA VAL A 371 22.69 -11.29 8.35
C VAL A 371 23.61 -10.48 9.27
N GLY A 372 23.04 -9.64 10.14
CA GLY A 372 23.80 -8.81 11.08
C GLY A 372 23.44 -7.31 11.10
N ASN A 373 22.88 -6.76 10.01
CA ASN A 373 22.37 -5.39 10.00
C ASN A 373 20.85 -5.39 10.22
N ALA A 374 20.44 -5.57 11.48
CA ALA A 374 19.05 -5.37 11.89
C ALA A 374 18.62 -3.94 11.57
N SER A 375 17.39 -3.77 11.07
CA SER A 375 16.82 -2.42 10.93
C SER A 375 16.65 -1.84 12.34
N ASN A 376 17.19 -0.65 12.59
CA ASN A 376 16.93 0.08 13.84
C ASN A 376 15.46 0.51 14.00
N THR A 377 14.65 0.34 12.96
CA THR A 377 13.21 0.61 12.98
C THR A 377 12.46 -0.71 13.14
N PRO A 378 11.75 -0.91 14.27
CA PRO A 378 10.88 -2.06 14.49
C PRO A 378 9.80 -2.21 13.41
N PHE A 379 9.35 -3.45 13.19
CA PHE A 379 8.22 -3.75 12.32
C PHE A 379 6.96 -2.98 12.73
N LEU A 380 6.24 -2.43 11.75
CA LEU A 380 5.02 -1.62 11.92
C LEU A 380 5.12 -0.40 12.84
N LYS A 381 6.32 0.08 13.20
CA LYS A 381 6.48 1.25 14.09
C LYS A 381 5.74 2.49 13.59
N TYR A 382 5.83 2.79 12.29
CA TYR A 382 5.23 4.00 11.73
C TYR A 382 3.74 3.83 11.44
N GLU A 383 3.32 2.60 11.13
CA GLU A 383 1.92 2.20 11.03
C GLU A 383 1.21 2.36 12.38
N ASP A 384 1.80 1.88 13.48
CA ASP A 384 1.24 2.07 14.84
C ASP A 384 1.12 3.56 15.22
N LEU A 385 2.12 4.38 14.88
CA LEU A 385 2.04 5.84 15.07
C LEU A 385 0.90 6.45 14.26
N LEU A 386 0.73 6.04 13.01
CA LEU A 386 -0.35 6.48 12.15
C LEU A 386 -1.71 6.06 12.71
N TRP A 387 -1.88 4.79 13.08
CA TRP A 387 -3.14 4.26 13.61
C TRP A 387 -3.56 4.96 14.90
N ARG A 388 -2.60 5.31 15.77
CA ARG A 388 -2.88 6.12 16.96
C ARG A 388 -3.31 7.54 16.59
N ALA A 389 -2.62 8.19 15.66
CA ALA A 389 -2.97 9.52 15.17
C ALA A 389 -4.37 9.55 14.54
N LEU A 390 -4.76 8.46 13.88
CA LEU A 390 -6.08 8.27 13.29
C LEU A 390 -7.12 7.75 14.29
N GLY A 391 -6.76 7.47 15.55
CA GLY A 391 -7.69 6.91 16.56
C GLY A 391 -8.24 5.52 16.22
N ILE A 392 -7.54 4.78 15.36
CA ILE A 392 -7.81 3.38 15.00
C ILE A 392 -7.44 2.46 16.15
N THR A 393 -6.37 2.77 16.90
CA THR A 393 -5.96 2.01 18.10
C THR A 393 -6.19 2.82 19.36
N LYS A 394 -6.52 2.13 20.46
CA LYS A 394 -6.62 2.68 21.80
C LYS A 394 -5.65 1.94 22.72
N LYS A 395 -5.03 2.65 23.65
CA LYS A 395 -4.23 2.02 24.71
C LYS A 395 -5.13 1.40 25.76
N LEU A 396 -4.76 0.22 26.24
CA LEU A 396 -5.36 -0.46 27.37
C LEU A 396 -4.32 -0.58 28.48
N PRO A 397 -4.27 0.38 29.42
CA PRO A 397 -3.36 0.28 30.57
C PRO A 397 -3.64 -1.02 31.34
N ASN A 398 -2.59 -1.76 31.66
CA ASN A 398 -2.65 -3.03 32.40
C ASN A 398 -3.30 -4.22 31.66
N ALA A 399 -3.43 -4.16 30.32
CA ALA A 399 -3.83 -5.30 29.50
C ALA A 399 -2.65 -5.87 28.71
N LYS A 400 -2.79 -7.13 28.29
CA LYS A 400 -1.91 -7.77 27.30
C LYS A 400 -2.77 -8.34 26.16
N PRO A 401 -2.59 -7.89 24.91
CA PRO A 401 -1.76 -6.75 24.49
C PRO A 401 -2.24 -5.42 25.09
N GLU A 402 -1.34 -4.43 25.15
CA GLU A 402 -1.58 -3.11 25.73
C GLU A 402 -2.43 -2.19 24.82
N ILE A 403 -3.10 -2.75 23.81
CA ILE A 403 -3.94 -2.02 22.86
C ILE A 403 -5.24 -2.77 22.54
N CYS A 404 -6.21 -2.05 21.99
CA CYS A 404 -7.29 -2.63 21.21
C CYS A 404 -7.57 -1.80 19.95
N PHE A 405 -8.14 -2.45 18.94
CA PHE A 405 -8.60 -1.78 17.73
C PHE A 405 -10.01 -1.20 17.94
N ASN A 406 -10.21 0.02 17.45
CA ASN A 406 -11.44 0.78 17.57
C ASN A 406 -12.38 0.42 16.41
N TRP A 407 -12.92 -0.80 16.44
CA TRP A 407 -13.82 -1.32 15.40
C TRP A 407 -15.03 -0.42 15.14
N LYS A 408 -15.58 0.23 16.18
CA LYS A 408 -16.63 1.23 16.00
C LYS A 408 -16.20 2.33 15.00
N LYS A 409 -15.03 2.90 15.18
CA LYS A 409 -14.50 3.92 14.26
C LYS A 409 -14.20 3.34 12.89
N ILE A 410 -13.58 2.17 12.81
CA ILE A 410 -13.28 1.52 11.52
C ILE A 410 -14.57 1.32 10.72
N THR A 411 -15.63 0.81 11.35
CA THR A 411 -16.94 0.62 10.72
C THR A 411 -17.59 1.95 10.31
N GLU A 412 -17.53 3.00 11.13
CA GLU A 412 -17.99 4.35 10.77
C GLU A 412 -17.25 4.93 9.56
N ILE A 413 -15.94 4.72 9.47
CA ILE A 413 -15.13 5.14 8.32
C ILE A 413 -15.47 4.31 7.07
N SER A 414 -15.73 3.02 7.26
CA SER A 414 -16.07 2.08 6.19
C SER A 414 -17.42 2.41 5.53
N SER A 415 -18.34 3.04 6.27
CA SER A 415 -19.66 3.42 5.76
C SER A 415 -19.71 4.79 5.08
N LEU A 416 -18.60 5.55 5.08
CA LEU A 416 -18.52 6.78 4.29
C LEU A 416 -18.75 6.47 2.81
N PRO A 417 -19.38 7.39 2.05
CA PRO A 417 -19.51 7.20 0.61
C PRO A 417 -18.14 7.19 -0.06
N ASP A 418 -18.06 6.65 -1.26
CA ASP A 418 -16.86 6.77 -2.08
C ASP A 418 -16.74 8.23 -2.57
N LEU A 419 -15.51 8.77 -2.59
CA LEU A 419 -15.24 10.12 -3.07
C LEU A 419 -15.45 10.23 -4.58
#